data_AF-G1V2Y7-F1
#
_entry.id   AF-G1V2Y7-F1
#
_cell.length_a   1.000
_cell.length_b   1.000
_cell.length_c   1.000
_cell.angle_alpha   90.00
_cell.angle_beta   90.00
_cell.angle_gamma   90.00
#
_symmetry.space_group_name_H-M   'P 1'
#
loop_
_entity.id
_entity.type
_entity.pdbx_description
1 polymer ?
#
loop_
_entity_poly.entity_id
_entity_poly.type
_entity_poly.pdbx_seq_one_letter_code
_entity_poly.pdbx_strand_id
1 'polypeptide(L)' 'AGDSFRSGLLKGLLHGLDVPASARLGATCASYCIEHQGTQEHVFTYEDFAARHRAAFHEEPGVKW' A
#
# COMPACT_ATOMS: atom_id res chain seq x y z
N ALA A 1 1.41 -1.65 11.56
CA ALA A 1 1.79 -2.42 10.36
C ALA A 1 0.67 -3.34 9.86
N GLY A 2 0.12 -4.23 10.70
CA GLY A 2 -0.87 -5.23 10.26
C GLY A 2 -2.20 -4.66 9.74
N ASP A 3 -2.70 -3.56 10.33
CA ASP A 3 -3.94 -2.91 9.87
C ASP A 3 -3.73 -2.19 8.54
N SER A 4 -2.61 -1.49 8.39
CA SER A 4 -2.19 -0.88 7.11
C SER A 4 -2.04 -1.92 5.99
N PHE A 5 -1.53 -3.12 6.31
CA PHE A 5 -1.47 -4.20 5.34
C PHE A 5 -2.89 -4.63 4.90
N ARG A 6 -3.77 -4.87 5.88
CA ARG A 6 -5.15 -5.29 5.61
C ARG A 6 -5.93 -4.23 4.84
N SER A 7 -5.73 -2.96 5.14
CA SER A 7 -6.40 -1.86 4.42
C SER A 7 -5.97 -1.82 2.96
N GLY A 8 -4.66 -1.96 2.67
CA GLY A 8 -4.17 -2.04 1.30
C GLY A 8 -4.64 -3.29 0.55
N LEU A 9 -4.67 -4.45 1.22
CA LEU A 9 -5.21 -5.69 0.66
C LEU A 9 -6.69 -5.53 0.29
N LEU A 10 -7.51 -5.05 1.21
CA LEU A 10 -8.94 -4.84 0.98
C LEU A 10 -9.19 -3.82 -0.13
N LYS A 11 -8.39 -2.74 -0.20
CA LYS A 11 -8.47 -1.77 -1.29
C LYS A 11 -8.18 -2.43 -2.65
N GLY A 12 -7.11 -3.22 -2.76
CA GLY A 12 -6.80 -3.92 -4.01
C GLY A 12 -7.93 -4.85 -4.46
N LEU A 13 -8.45 -5.66 -3.53
CA LEU A 13 -9.54 -6.59 -3.81
C LEU A 13 -10.83 -5.88 -4.23
N LEU A 14 -11.19 -4.78 -3.56
CA LEU A 14 -12.36 -3.97 -3.90
C LEU A 14 -12.28 -3.39 -5.32
N HIS A 15 -11.06 -3.12 -5.79
CA HIS A 15 -10.80 -2.60 -7.15
C HIS A 15 -10.56 -3.71 -8.18
N GLY A 16 -10.81 -4.98 -7.85
CA GLY A 16 -10.75 -6.10 -8.78
C GLY A 16 -9.33 -6.61 -9.08
N LEU A 17 -8.34 -6.23 -8.27
CA LEU A 17 -7.01 -6.82 -8.37
C LEU A 17 -7.00 -8.25 -7.84
N ASP A 18 -6.05 -9.05 -8.32
CA ASP A 18 -5.82 -10.38 -7.77
C ASP A 18 -5.19 -10.31 -6.36
N VAL A 19 -5.18 -11.45 -5.67
CA VAL A 19 -4.64 -11.51 -4.30
C VAL A 19 -3.16 -11.09 -4.23
N PRO A 20 -2.26 -11.54 -5.13
CA PRO A 20 -0.87 -11.08 -5.15
C PRO A 20 -0.72 -9.56 -5.30
N ALA A 21 -1.39 -8.93 -6.26
CA ALA A 21 -1.32 -7.48 -6.47
C ALA A 21 -1.91 -6.71 -5.27
N SER A 22 -3.01 -7.19 -4.73
CA SER A 22 -3.62 -6.63 -3.52
C SER A 22 -2.71 -6.74 -2.30
N ALA A 23 -1.97 -7.84 -2.15
CA ALA A 23 -0.99 -8.01 -1.07
C ALA A 23 0.20 -7.05 -1.21
N ARG A 24 0.64 -6.74 -2.43
CA ARG A 24 1.70 -5.76 -2.69
C ARG A 24 1.29 -4.34 -2.29
N LEU A 25 0.04 -3.95 -2.60
CA LEU A 25 -0.57 -2.72 -2.07
C LEU A 25 -0.54 -2.68 -0.53
N GLY A 26 -0.96 -3.77 0.11
CA GLY A 26 -0.89 -3.92 1.56
C GLY A 26 0.53 -3.75 2.10
N ALA A 27 1.52 -4.39 1.48
CA ALA A 27 2.91 -4.29 1.89
C ALA A 27 3.47 -2.86 1.75
N THR A 28 3.16 -2.17 0.65
CA THR A 28 3.53 -0.76 0.48
C THR A 28 2.89 0.12 1.55
N CYS A 29 1.60 -0.04 1.84
CA CYS A 29 0.91 0.71 2.90
C CYS A 29 1.52 0.44 4.29
N ALA A 30 1.81 -0.83 4.61
CA ALA A 30 2.43 -1.21 5.86
C ALA A 30 3.84 -0.62 6.06
N SER A 31 4.59 -0.41 4.97
CA SER A 31 5.93 0.21 5.04
C SER A 31 5.91 1.63 5.61
N TYR A 32 4.89 2.44 5.27
CA TYR A 32 4.73 3.78 5.82
C TYR A 32 4.42 3.77 7.32
N CYS A 33 3.66 2.77 7.78
CA CYS A 33 3.24 2.65 9.17
C CYS A 33 4.40 2.31 10.12
N ILE A 34 5.45 1.61 9.67
CA ILE A 34 6.60 1.26 10.53
C ILE A 34 7.64 2.37 10.64
N GLU A 35 7.56 3.38 9.78
CA GLU A 35 8.49 4.52 9.75
C GLU A 35 8.13 5.60 10.79
N HIS A 36 6.95 5.52 11.40
CA HIS A 36 6.45 6.51 12.36
C HIS A 36 6.10 5.86 13.70
N GLN A 37 6.28 6.61 14.78
CA GLN A 37 5.86 6.18 16.11
C GLN A 37 4.36 6.42 16.28
N GLY A 38 3.58 5.34 16.19
CA GLY A 38 2.11 5.38 16.20
C GLY A 38 1.53 4.69 14.98
N THR A 39 0.33 4.12 15.10
CA THR A 39 -0.24 3.25 14.05
C THR A 39 -0.87 4.02 12.88
N GLN A 40 -1.20 5.31 13.05
CA GLN A 40 -1.94 6.12 12.08
C GLN A 40 -1.25 7.46 11.74
N GLU A 41 -0.06 7.72 12.28
CA GLU A 41 0.64 9.01 12.12
C GLU A 41 1.30 9.18 10.73
N HIS A 42 1.22 8.17 9.88
CA HIS A 42 1.85 8.20 8.56
C HIS A 42 0.89 8.82 7.53
N VAL A 43 1.44 9.69 6.69
CA VAL A 43 0.73 10.36 5.59
C VAL A 43 1.55 10.22 4.32
N PHE A 44 0.90 10.02 3.18
CA PHE A 44 1.56 9.92 1.88
C PHE A 44 0.63 10.43 0.78
N THR A 45 1.21 10.95 -0.30
CA THR A 45 0.48 11.27 -1.53
C THR A 45 0.39 10.05 -2.46
N TYR A 46 -0.41 10.14 -3.53
CA TYR A 46 -0.53 9.03 -4.47
C TYR A 46 0.80 8.81 -5.17
N GLU A 47 1.47 9.91 -5.51
CA GLU A 47 2.77 9.94 -6.16
C GLU A 47 3.83 9.28 -5.29
N ASP A 48 3.89 9.59 -3.99
CA ASP A 48 4.81 8.95 -3.04
C ASP A 48 4.54 7.45 -2.92
N PHE A 49 3.26 7.09 -2.78
CA PHE A 49 2.85 5.70 -2.70
C PHE A 49 3.24 4.91 -3.95
N ALA A 50 2.94 5.45 -5.13
CA ALA A 50 3.24 4.82 -6.40
C ALA A 50 4.76 4.72 -6.64
N ALA A 51 5.53 5.75 -6.27
CA ALA A 51 6.98 5.71 -6.34
C ALA A 51 7.56 4.59 -5.47
N ARG A 52 7.07 4.45 -4.22
CA ARG A 52 7.51 3.39 -3.32
C ARG A 52 7.08 2.00 -3.80
N HIS A 53 5.87 1.86 -4.32
CA HIS A 53 5.38 0.61 -4.90
C HIS A 53 6.24 0.17 -6.09
N ARG A 54 6.52 1.09 -7.02
CA ARG A 54 7.42 0.83 -8.17
C ARG A 54 8.82 0.45 -7.73
N ALA A 55 9.37 1.11 -6.72
CA ALA A 55 10.70 0.81 -6.22
C ALA A 55 10.82 -0.61 -5.63
N ALA A 56 9.75 -1.10 -4.98
CA ALA A 56 9.73 -2.41 -4.35
C ALA A 56 9.34 -3.56 -5.30
N PHE A 57 8.42 -3.30 -6.24
CA PHE A 57 7.77 -4.35 -7.03
C PHE A 57 7.89 -4.16 -8.56
N HIS A 58 8.50 -3.06 -9.02
CA HIS A 58 8.72 -2.75 -10.43
C HIS A 58 7.43 -2.65 -11.27
N GLU A 59 6.31 -2.30 -10.64
CA GLU A 59 5.00 -2.15 -11.27
C GLU A 59 4.20 -0.99 -10.66
N GLU A 60 3.20 -0.50 -11.40
CA GLU A 60 2.22 0.46 -10.88
C GLU A 60 1.29 -0.22 -9.85
N PRO A 61 0.82 0.49 -8.81
CA PRO A 61 -0.02 -0.07 -7.76
C PRO A 61 -1.40 -0.57 -8.21
N GLY A 62 -1.77 -0.46 -9.49
CA GLY A 62 -3.01 -1.00 -10.06
C GLY A 62 -4.29 -0.28 -9.63
N VAL A 63 -4.21 0.63 -8.66
CA VAL A 63 -5.32 1.48 -8.19
C VAL A 63 -4.93 2.95 -8.34
N LYS A 64 -5.92 3.79 -8.69
CA LYS A 64 -5.85 5.25 -8.56
C LYS A 64 -6.81 5.69 -7.45
N TRP A 65 -6.51 6.81 -6.79
CA TRP A 65 -7.35 7.36 -5.72
C TRP A 65 -8.49 8.20 -6.27
#